data_AF-A0A8S3JC46-F1
#
_entry.id   AF-A0A8S3JC46-F1
#
_cell.length_a   1.000
_cell.length_b   1.000
_cell.length_c   1.000
_cell.angle_alpha   90.00
_cell.angle_beta   90.00
_cell.angle_gamma   90.00
#
_symmetry.space_group_name_H-M   'P 1'
#
loop_
_entity.id
_entity.type
_entity.pdbx_description
1 polymer ?
#
loop_
_entity_poly.entity_id
_entity_poly.type
_entity_poly.pdbx_seq_one_letter_code
_entity_poly.pdbx_strand_id
1 'polypeptide(L)'
;DEIAQRAYRELKLTQYLTHPDAQLLQLYHVFTPEQELENFETLYFVFNFVPLNLNQFIKRLLPIAEDHINQIIYSILRGLKYMHSAGIIHRDLKPENIGIDAQSNVT
;
A
#
# COMPACT_ATOMS: atom_id res chain seq x y z
N ASP A 1 -23.31 -2.13 -6.51
CA ASP A 1 -22.69 -2.47 -5.22
C ASP A 1 -21.48 -1.57 -5.01
N GLU A 2 -21.48 -0.77 -3.95
CA GLU A 2 -20.41 0.19 -3.64
C GLU A 2 -19.09 -0.52 -3.29
N ILE A 3 -19.17 -1.69 -2.66
CA ILE A 3 -17.99 -2.48 -2.27
C ILE A 3 -17.28 -3.01 -3.52
N ALA A 4 -18.05 -3.55 -4.47
CA ALA A 4 -17.50 -4.04 -5.74
C ALA A 4 -16.83 -2.92 -6.55
N GLN A 5 -17.40 -1.72 -6.57
CA GLN A 5 -16.79 -0.56 -7.24
C GLN A 5 -15.48 -0.13 -6.57
N ARG A 6 -15.41 -0.14 -5.25
CA ARG A 6 -14.18 0.16 -4.50
C ARG A 6 -13.10 -0.88 -4.76
N ALA A 7 -13.42 -2.17 -4.66
CA ALA A 7 -12.48 -3.26 -4.92
C ALA A 7 -11.93 -3.23 -6.37
N TYR A 8 -12.79 -2.99 -7.35
CA TYR A 8 -12.36 -2.83 -8.74
C TYR A 8 -11.44 -1.62 -8.95
N ARG A 9 -11.76 -0.50 -8.30
CA ARG A 9 -10.93 0.70 -8.35
C ARG A 9 -9.55 0.45 -7.73
N GLU A 10 -9.49 -0.17 -6.55
CA GLU A 10 -8.24 -0.54 -5.90
C GLU A 10 -7.40 -1.46 -6.79
N LEU A 11 -8.00 -2.49 -7.38
CA LEU A 11 -7.34 -3.37 -8.34
C LEU A 11 -6.70 -2.58 -9.50
N LYS A 12 -7.47 -1.68 -10.13
CA LYS A 12 -6.99 -0.89 -11.26
C LYS A 12 -5.87 0.08 -10.88
N LEU A 13 -6.00 0.75 -9.73
CA LEU A 13 -4.97 1.69 -9.27
C LEU A 13 -3.67 0.97 -8.95
N THR A 14 -3.74 -0.16 -8.26
CA THR A 14 -2.53 -0.90 -7.88
C THR A 14 -1.83 -1.54 -9.08
N GLN A 15 -2.57 -1.98 -10.10
CA GLN A 15 -1.98 -2.42 -11.38
C GLN A 15 -1.31 -1.27 -12.14
N TYR A 16 -1.87 -0.06 -12.07
CA TYR A 16 -1.32 1.12 -12.75
C TYR A 16 -0.08 1.69 -12.04
N LEU A 17 -0.01 1.57 -10.71
CA LEU A 17 1.07 2.10 -9.87
C LEU A 17 2.21 1.09 -9.67
N THR A 18 2.60 0.38 -10.73
CA THR A 18 3.63 -0.67 -10.71
C THR A 18 5.00 -0.11 -11.08
N HIS A 19 5.59 0.68 -10.18
CA HIS A 19 7.01 1.04 -10.30
C HIS A 19 7.77 0.64 -9.03
N PRO A 20 8.85 -0.15 -9.13
CA PRO A 20 9.59 -0.64 -7.96
C PRO A 20 10.08 0.48 -7.04
N ASP A 21 10.48 1.61 -7.64
CA ASP A 21 10.95 2.79 -6.91
C ASP A 21 9.84 3.68 -6.33
N ALA A 22 8.57 3.31 -6.45
CA ALA A 22 7.48 4.17 -5.99
C ALA A 22 7.24 4.11 -4.47
N GLN A 23 7.88 3.20 -3.71
CA GLN A 23 7.60 3.00 -2.28
C GLN A 23 6.09 2.87 -2.01
N LEU A 24 5.47 2.04 -2.84
CA LEU A 24 4.06 1.66 -2.77
C LEU A 24 3.96 0.16 -2.59
N LEU A 25 2.90 -0.29 -1.94
CA LEU A 25 2.54 -1.69 -1.81
C LEU A 25 2.45 -2.36 -3.19
N GLN A 26 3.19 -3.45 -3.35
CA GLN A 26 3.32 -4.17 -4.62
C GLN A 26 2.30 -5.30 -4.68
N LEU A 27 1.43 -5.28 -5.70
CA LEU A 27 0.49 -6.35 -5.98
C LEU A 27 1.17 -7.41 -6.85
N TYR A 28 1.32 -8.61 -6.31
CA TYR A 28 1.92 -9.75 -7.02
C TYR A 28 0.90 -10.59 -7.76
N HIS A 29 -0.27 -10.83 -7.16
CA HIS A 29 -1.29 -11.67 -7.77
C HIS A 29 -2.69 -11.30 -7.31
N VAL A 30 -3.67 -11.63 -8.14
CA VAL A 30 -5.10 -11.48 -7.86
C VAL A 30 -5.79 -12.72 -8.36
N PHE A 31 -6.58 -13.36 -7.51
CA PHE A 31 -7.24 -14.61 -7.85
C PHE A 31 -8.58 -14.76 -7.14
N THR A 32 -9.37 -15.70 -7.63
CA THR A 32 -10.68 -16.12 -7.12
C THR A 32 -10.69 -17.64 -7.19
N PRO A 33 -11.08 -18.36 -6.13
CA PRO A 33 -11.25 -19.81 -6.18
C PRO A 33 -12.45 -20.24 -7.05
N GLU A 34 -13.38 -19.32 -7.31
CA GLU A 34 -14.59 -19.56 -8.08
C GLU A 34 -14.29 -19.73 -9.58
N GLN A 35 -14.84 -20.79 -10.18
CA GLN A 35 -14.56 -21.17 -11.57
C GLN A 35 -15.55 -20.59 -12.58
N GLU A 36 -16.73 -20.19 -12.10
CA GLU A 36 -17.85 -19.70 -12.89
C GLU A 36 -18.22 -18.29 -12.43
N LEU A 37 -18.60 -17.44 -13.38
CA LEU A 37 -18.91 -16.03 -13.11
C LEU A 37 -20.17 -15.87 -12.28
N GLU A 38 -21.12 -16.78 -12.44
CA GLU A 38 -22.40 -16.83 -11.72
C GLU A 38 -22.20 -16.98 -10.21
N ASN A 39 -21.08 -17.57 -9.79
CA ASN A 39 -20.72 -17.81 -8.39
C ASN A 39 -19.65 -16.83 -7.87
N PHE A 40 -19.27 -15.83 -8.65
CA PHE A 40 -18.18 -14.91 -8.28
C PHE A 40 -18.58 -14.03 -7.09
N GLU A 41 -18.04 -14.33 -5.93
CA GLU A 41 -18.30 -13.58 -4.70
C GLU A 41 -17.01 -13.02 -4.08
N THR A 42 -15.88 -13.72 -4.23
CA THR A 42 -14.64 -13.38 -3.52
C THR A 42 -13.47 -13.10 -4.45
N LEU A 43 -12.74 -12.02 -4.16
CA LEU A 43 -11.49 -11.68 -4.82
C LEU A 43 -10.37 -11.55 -3.79
N TYR A 44 -9.28 -12.29 -4.01
CA TYR A 44 -8.09 -12.26 -3.17
C TYR A 44 -6.98 -11.45 -3.82
N PHE A 45 -6.34 -10.61 -3.02
CA PHE A 45 -5.20 -9.79 -3.44
C PHE A 45 -3.95 -10.26 -2.70
N VAL A 46 -2.87 -10.51 -3.44
CA VAL A 46 -1.59 -10.95 -2.91
C VAL A 46 -0.58 -9.82 -3.05
N PHE A 47 -0.10 -9.30 -1.93
CA PHE A 47 0.88 -8.21 -1.87
C PHE A 47 2.23 -8.67 -1.29
N ASN A 48 3.23 -7.79 -1.33
CA ASN A 48 4.40 -7.95 -0.48
C ASN A 48 4.00 -7.94 1.00
N PHE A 49 4.65 -8.80 1.79
CA PHE A 49 4.39 -8.88 3.22
C PHE A 49 5.03 -7.69 3.95
N VAL A 50 4.22 -7.04 4.78
CA VAL A 50 4.61 -5.88 5.58
C VAL A 50 4.28 -6.18 7.04
N PRO A 51 5.27 -6.41 7.92
CA PRO A 51 5.04 -6.86 9.29
C PRO A 51 4.37 -5.81 10.18
N LEU A 52 4.53 -4.53 9.87
CA LEU A 52 4.01 -3.42 10.69
C LEU A 52 3.46 -2.30 9.82
N ASN A 53 2.51 -1.53 10.34
CA ASN A 53 2.24 -0.19 9.83
C ASN A 53 2.99 0.88 10.65
N LEU A 54 3.10 2.09 10.10
CA LEU A 54 3.83 3.19 10.74
C LEU A 54 3.28 3.52 12.14
N ASN A 55 1.96 3.41 12.36
CA ASN A 55 1.36 3.61 13.69
C ASN A 55 1.91 2.60 14.73
N GLN A 56 1.98 1.32 14.36
CA GLN A 56 2.53 0.27 15.21
C GLN A 56 4.04 0.43 15.41
N PHE A 57 4.76 0.80 14.34
CA PHE A 57 6.20 1.05 14.38
C PHE A 57 6.54 2.15 15.39
N ILE A 58 5.88 3.30 15.30
CA ILE A 58 6.08 4.43 16.23
C ILE A 58 5.78 4.02 17.67
N LYS A 59 4.68 3.31 17.92
CA LYS A 59 4.30 2.90 19.28
C LYS A 59 5.28 1.90 19.91
N ARG A 60 5.96 1.08 19.10
CA ARG A 60 6.84 0.00 19.59
C ARG A 60 8.30 0.41 19.74
N LEU A 61 8.79 1.33 18.91
CA LEU A 61 10.23 1.57 18.72
C LEU A 61 10.68 2.98 19.09
N LEU A 62 9.89 3.71 19.90
CA LEU A 62 10.37 4.97 20.46
C LEU A 62 11.46 4.73 21.53
N PRO A 63 12.53 5.55 21.55
CA PRO A 63 12.79 6.70 20.67
C PRO A 63 13.35 6.30 19.30
N ILE A 64 12.85 6.95 18.23
CA ILE A 64 13.34 6.77 16.86
C ILE A 64 14.43 7.82 16.59
N ALA A 65 15.55 7.41 16.00
CA ALA A 65 16.62 8.32 15.60
C ALA A 65 16.15 9.33 14.54
N GLU A 66 16.62 10.58 14.64
CA GLU A 66 16.22 11.67 13.73
C GLU A 66 16.49 11.33 12.25
N ASP A 67 17.64 10.72 11.96
CA ASP A 67 17.98 10.27 10.61
C ASP A 67 16.95 9.29 10.04
N HIS A 68 16.40 8.41 10.89
CA HIS A 68 15.40 7.44 10.47
C HIS A 68 14.02 8.10 10.26
N ILE A 69 13.69 9.12 11.06
CA ILE A 69 12.49 9.96 10.82
C ILE A 69 12.60 10.64 9.45
N ASN A 70 13.77 11.19 9.12
CA ASN A 70 14.01 11.81 7.82
C ASN A 70 13.86 10.80 6.66
N GLN A 71 14.35 9.58 6.81
CA GLN A 71 14.18 8.50 5.82
C GLN A 71 12.72 8.11 5.62
N ILE A 72 11.94 8.00 6.70
CA ILE A 72 10.50 7.69 6.64
C ILE A 72 9.75 8.80 5.89
N ILE A 73 9.95 10.06 6.29
CA ILE A 73 9.28 11.22 5.66
C ILE A 73 9.66 11.32 4.17
N TYR A 74 10.95 11.23 3.86
CA TYR A 74 11.43 11.23 2.48
C TYR A 74 10.74 10.15 1.65
N SER A 75 10.55 8.97 2.24
CA SER A 75 9.95 7.85 1.53
C SER A 75 8.47 8.07 1.25
N ILE A 76 7.72 8.54 2.25
CA ILE A 76 6.31 8.91 2.08
C ILE A 76 6.15 9.96 0.96
N LEU A 77 7.02 10.98 0.95
CA LEU A 77 6.97 12.04 -0.06
C LEU A 77 7.30 11.54 -1.46
N ARG A 78 8.21 10.58 -1.61
CA ARG A 78 8.50 9.94 -2.90
C ARG A 78 7.30 9.17 -3.43
N GLY A 79 6.65 8.36 -2.61
CA GLY A 79 5.45 7.64 -3.02
C GLY A 79 4.30 8.56 -3.40
N LEU A 80 4.09 9.63 -2.64
CA LEU A 80 3.12 10.67 -2.98
C LEU A 80 3.47 11.38 -4.30
N LYS A 81 4.74 11.73 -4.52
CA LYS A 81 5.19 12.35 -5.77
C LYS A 81 4.86 11.46 -6.97
N TYR A 82 5.11 10.15 -6.84
CA TYR A 82 4.78 9.18 -7.90
C TYR A 82 3.27 9.11 -8.15
N MET A 83 2.46 8.90 -7.10
CA MET A 83 0.99 8.88 -7.22
C MET A 83 0.44 10.16 -7.86
N HIS A 84 0.94 11.33 -7.43
CA HIS A 84 0.51 12.62 -7.95
C HIS A 84 0.93 12.83 -9.41
N SER A 85 2.10 12.34 -9.83
CA SER A 85 2.50 12.37 -11.24
C SER A 85 1.60 11.52 -12.14
N ALA A 86 0.97 10.49 -11.58
CA ALA A 86 -0.04 9.65 -12.21
C ALA A 86 -1.46 10.25 -12.12
N GLY A 87 -1.63 11.47 -11.59
CA GLY A 87 -2.94 12.12 -11.42
C GLY A 87 -3.81 11.53 -10.31
N ILE A 88 -3.22 10.72 -9.41
CA ILE A 88 -3.93 10.01 -8.34
C ILE A 88 -3.69 10.75 -7.02
N ILE A 89 -4.77 11.03 -6.28
CA ILE A 89 -4.71 11.59 -4.92
C ILE A 89 -5.11 10.50 -3.93
N HIS A 90 -4.27 10.21 -2.94
CA HIS A 90 -4.53 9.15 -1.95
C HIS A 90 -5.77 9.42 -1.08
N ARG A 91 -6.01 10.68 -0.67
CA ARG A 91 -7.18 11.17 0.12
C ARG A 91 -7.35 10.65 1.55
N ASP A 92 -6.70 9.56 1.95
CA ASP A 92 -6.74 8.98 3.30
C ASP A 92 -5.32 8.60 3.77
N LEU A 93 -4.38 9.53 3.66
CA LEU A 93 -3.02 9.30 4.12
C LEU A 93 -2.97 9.41 5.65
N LYS A 94 -2.68 8.30 6.32
CA LYS A 94 -2.56 8.18 7.77
C LYS A 94 -1.56 7.07 8.14
N PRO A 95 -0.99 7.06 9.36
CA PRO A 95 0.03 6.09 9.75
C PRO A 95 -0.39 4.61 9.63
N GLU A 96 -1.69 4.30 9.68
CA GLU A 96 -2.21 2.95 9.49
C GLU A 96 -2.12 2.45 8.04
N ASN A 97 -2.07 3.37 7.07
CA ASN A 97 -2.02 3.07 5.63
C ASN A 97 -0.59 3.11 5.07
N ILE A 98 0.42 3.24 5.93
CA ILE A 98 1.84 3.26 5.54
C ILE A 98 2.48 1.99 6.08
N GLY A 99 2.95 1.14 5.18
CA GLY A 99 3.60 -0.11 5.52
C GLY A 99 5.05 0.10 5.93
N ILE A 100 5.52 -0.69 6.90
CA ILE A 100 6.92 -0.76 7.31
C ILE A 100 7.40 -2.21 7.16
N ASP A 101 8.40 -2.41 6.30
CA ASP A 101 9.00 -3.71 6.05
C ASP A 101 9.88 -4.20 7.23
N ALA A 102 10.43 -5.41 7.11
CA ALA A 102 11.29 -5.99 8.14
C ALA A 102 12.64 -5.27 8.32
N GLN A 103 13.01 -4.39 7.39
CA GLN A 103 14.22 -3.56 7.41
C GLN A 103 13.91 -2.11 7.83
N SER A 104 12.68 -1.84 8.30
CA SER A 104 12.20 -0.52 8.69
C SER A 104 12.07 0.48 7.53
N ASN A 105 11.92 0.02 6.29
CA ASN A 105 11.63 0.89 5.15
C ASN A 105 10.12 1.06 4.95
N VAL A 106 9.74 2.20 4.37
CA VAL A 106 8.36 2.52 4.01
C VAL A 106 7.95 1.86 2.69
N THR A 107 6.73 1.33 2.66
CA THR A 107 6.02 0.83 1.47
C THR A 107 4.54 1.17 1.51
#